data_AF-A0A7J4IXM1-F1
#
_entry.id   AF-A0A7J4IXM1-F1
#
_cell.length_a   1.000
_cell.length_b   1.000
_cell.length_c   1.000
_cell.angle_alpha   90.00
_cell.angle_beta   90.00
_cell.angle_gamma   90.00
#
_symmetry.space_group_name_H-M   'P 1'
#
loop_
_entity.id
_entity.type
_entity.pdbx_description
1 polymer ?
#
loop_
_entity_poly.entity_id
_entity_poly.type
_entity_poly.pdbx_seq_one_letter_code
_entity_poly.pdbx_strand_id
1 'polypeptide(L)'
;MGHKYIVGFILTHFYRILRVFPNSDPLMGFILPAAKREKWWKAPLFAFLAMATFDLISGHLGIWTIITSVTYAAIALSYTFLLKGAKPSLSTYIPAGIAGVIAFDTITGPLMSTFLFSQPLWLSVLGQVPFTLMHIVSASFSILLITPFLDKAVMEEASGLISAAISHMKGWRIEA
;
A
#
# COMPACT_ATOMS: atom_id res chain seq x y z
N MET A 1 10.47 15.26 -4.99
CA MET A 1 9.26 14.91 -4.22
C MET A 1 9.05 15.94 -3.11
N GLY A 2 7.82 16.17 -2.64
CA GLY A 2 7.62 16.98 -1.44
C GLY A 2 8.26 16.31 -0.20
N HIS A 3 8.60 17.09 0.83
CA HIS A 3 9.26 16.60 2.05
C HIS A 3 8.51 15.40 2.69
N LYS A 4 7.16 15.42 2.64
CA LYS A 4 6.30 14.35 3.19
C LYS A 4 6.59 12.98 2.59
N TYR A 5 6.91 12.90 1.29
CA TYR A 5 7.18 11.64 0.60
C TYR A 5 8.64 11.19 0.75
N ILE A 6 9.56 12.10 1.05
CA ILE A 6 10.92 11.73 1.46
C ILE A 6 10.88 11.10 2.85
N VAL A 7 10.13 11.71 3.79
CA VAL A 7 9.87 11.11 5.10
C VAL A 7 9.16 9.77 4.94
N GLY A 8 8.15 9.70 4.08
CA GLY A 8 7.47 8.44 3.76
C GLY A 8 8.40 7.36 3.23
N PHE A 9 9.37 7.73 2.40
CA PHE A 9 10.36 6.80 1.87
C PHE A 9 11.21 6.19 2.98
N ILE A 10 11.68 7.02 3.90
CA ILE A 10 12.47 6.58 5.07
C ILE A 10 11.60 5.69 5.98
N LEU A 11 10.36 6.10 6.26
CA LEU A 11 9.42 5.33 7.09
C LEU A 11 9.09 3.97 6.48
N THR A 12 8.92 3.89 5.15
CA THR A 12 8.72 2.63 4.44
C THR A 12 9.88 1.68 4.67
N HIS A 13 11.12 2.15 4.56
CA HIS A 13 12.29 1.31 4.82
C HIS A 13 12.34 0.85 6.28
N PHE A 14 12.14 1.78 7.21
CA PHE A 14 12.17 1.47 8.64
C PHE A 14 11.11 0.42 9.01
N TYR A 15 9.87 0.58 8.54
CA TYR A 15 8.79 -0.36 8.81
C TYR A 15 9.07 -1.76 8.21
N ARG A 16 9.61 -1.83 7.00
CA ARG A 16 10.01 -3.09 6.36
C ARG A 16 11.15 -3.78 7.10
N ILE A 17 12.08 -3.03 7.71
CA ILE A 17 13.15 -3.59 8.56
C ILE A 17 12.57 -4.17 9.85
N LEU A 18 11.61 -3.49 10.48
CA LEU A 18 11.00 -3.93 11.74
C LEU A 18 10.22 -5.24 11.62
N ARG A 19 9.73 -5.59 10.42
CA ARG A 19 8.97 -6.83 10.16
C ARG A 19 7.82 -7.06 11.16
N VAL A 20 7.14 -5.96 11.55
CA VAL A 20 6.07 -5.97 12.57
C VAL A 20 4.96 -6.97 12.23
N PHE A 21 4.74 -7.22 10.94
CA PHE A 21 3.83 -8.25 10.43
C PHE A 21 4.50 -9.05 9.31
N PRO A 22 4.17 -10.34 9.09
CA PRO A 22 4.61 -11.04 7.89
C PRO A 22 4.18 -10.25 6.66
N ASN A 23 5.15 -9.90 5.80
CA ASN A 23 4.91 -9.19 4.55
C ASN A 23 4.26 -7.79 4.74
N SER A 24 4.86 -6.99 5.62
CA SER A 24 4.40 -5.66 6.03
C SER A 24 4.98 -4.56 5.13
N ASP A 25 4.21 -4.12 4.13
CA ASP A 25 4.61 -3.02 3.23
C ASP A 25 3.66 -1.82 3.33
N PRO A 26 4.12 -0.67 3.88
CA PRO A 26 3.28 0.50 4.05
C PRO A 26 3.13 1.33 2.76
N LEU A 27 3.70 0.85 1.64
CA LEU A 27 3.71 1.54 0.35
C LEU A 27 2.35 2.09 -0.06
N MET A 28 1.26 1.33 0.09
CA MET A 28 -0.08 1.78 -0.34
C MET A 28 -0.55 3.03 0.42
N GLY A 29 -0.15 3.19 1.68
CA GLY A 29 -0.47 4.38 2.48
C GLY A 29 0.19 5.66 1.93
N PHE A 30 1.30 5.53 1.21
CA PHE A 30 2.00 6.64 0.57
C PHE A 30 1.65 6.80 -0.92
N ILE A 31 1.49 5.69 -1.64
CA ILE A 31 1.23 5.66 -3.09
C ILE A 31 -0.12 6.30 -3.42
N LEU A 32 -1.20 5.97 -2.70
CA LEU A 32 -2.54 6.43 -3.07
C LEU A 32 -2.69 7.97 -2.96
N PRO A 33 -2.28 8.62 -1.84
CA PRO A 33 -2.29 10.09 -1.78
C PRO A 33 -1.34 10.73 -2.81
N ALA A 34 -0.16 10.14 -3.03
CA ALA A 34 0.79 10.62 -4.03
C ALA A 34 0.15 10.59 -5.43
N ALA A 35 -0.38 9.44 -5.85
CA ALA A 35 -0.99 9.26 -7.16
C ALA A 35 -2.15 10.22 -7.39
N LYS A 36 -2.92 10.52 -6.34
CA LYS A 36 -4.06 11.45 -6.41
C LYS A 36 -3.67 12.93 -6.46
N ARG A 37 -2.66 13.34 -5.69
CA ARG A 37 -2.37 14.76 -5.42
C ARG A 37 -1.12 15.29 -6.10
N GLU A 38 -0.22 14.42 -6.52
CA GLU A 38 1.07 14.78 -7.07
C GLU A 38 1.12 14.66 -8.59
N LYS A 39 2.26 15.05 -9.18
CA LYS A 39 2.52 14.82 -10.60
C LYS A 39 2.56 13.31 -10.89
N TRP A 40 2.08 12.93 -12.08
CA TRP A 40 1.89 11.54 -12.50
C TRP A 40 3.09 10.60 -12.33
N TRP A 41 4.31 11.14 -12.40
CA TRP A 41 5.54 10.36 -12.27
C TRP A 41 6.01 10.18 -10.83
N LYS A 42 5.51 10.96 -9.85
CA LYS A 42 6.03 10.93 -8.48
C LYS A 42 5.66 9.66 -7.72
N ALA A 43 4.41 9.20 -7.83
CA ALA A 43 3.99 7.97 -7.16
C ALA A 43 4.68 6.71 -7.74
N PRO A 44 4.78 6.54 -9.08
CA PRO A 44 5.58 5.47 -9.68
C PRO A 44 7.03 5.50 -9.25
N LEU A 45 7.67 6.67 -9.28
CA LEU A 45 9.07 6.81 -8.90
C LEU A 45 9.27 6.47 -7.42
N PHE A 46 8.40 6.93 -6.54
CA PHE A 46 8.43 6.58 -5.12
C PHE A 46 8.36 5.07 -4.91
N ALA A 47 7.38 4.41 -5.55
CA ALA A 47 7.17 2.98 -5.41
C ALA A 47 8.35 2.17 -5.96
N PHE A 48 8.84 2.54 -7.15
CA PHE A 48 10.02 1.93 -7.76
C PHE A 48 11.25 2.03 -6.86
N LEU A 49 11.58 3.26 -6.44
CA LEU A 49 12.77 3.51 -5.62
C LEU A 49 12.64 2.80 -4.28
N ALA A 50 11.49 2.90 -3.60
CA ALA A 50 11.31 2.29 -2.28
C ALA A 50 11.52 0.77 -2.30
N MET A 51 11.08 0.08 -3.36
CA MET A 51 11.35 -1.34 -3.56
C MET A 51 12.82 -1.61 -3.90
N ALA A 52 13.33 -0.95 -4.94
CA ALA A 52 14.68 -1.20 -5.45
C ALA A 52 15.77 -0.89 -4.43
N THR A 53 15.64 0.22 -3.68
CA THR A 53 16.62 0.59 -2.66
C THR A 53 16.52 -0.27 -1.42
N PHE A 54 15.33 -0.76 -1.06
CA PHE A 54 15.21 -1.68 0.05
C PHE A 54 15.93 -3.00 -0.23
N ASP A 55 15.76 -3.55 -1.44
CA ASP A 55 16.46 -4.76 -1.86
C ASP A 55 17.98 -4.53 -1.95
N LEU A 56 18.40 -3.35 -2.43
CA LEU A 56 19.81 -2.93 -2.41
C LEU A 56 20.38 -2.92 -0.98
N ILE A 57 19.71 -2.26 -0.05
CA ILE A 57 20.17 -2.12 1.34
C ILE A 57 20.16 -3.46 2.07
N SER A 58 19.19 -4.32 1.77
CA SER A 58 19.05 -5.62 2.43
C SER A 58 19.87 -6.73 1.77
N GLY A 59 20.56 -6.47 0.66
CA GLY A 59 21.39 -7.46 -0.05
C GLY A 59 20.60 -8.48 -0.87
N HIS A 60 19.36 -8.17 -1.26
CA HIS A 60 18.46 -9.07 -2.01
C HIS A 60 18.28 -8.67 -3.48
N LEU A 61 19.23 -7.92 -4.06
CA LEU A 61 19.15 -7.54 -5.47
C LEU A 61 19.08 -8.77 -6.37
N GLY A 62 18.11 -8.77 -7.28
CA GLY A 62 17.98 -9.81 -8.30
C GLY A 62 16.83 -9.56 -9.25
N ILE A 63 16.46 -10.60 -10.01
CA ILE A 63 15.32 -10.54 -10.93
C ILE A 63 14.03 -10.17 -10.20
N TRP A 64 13.88 -10.60 -8.95
CA TRP A 64 12.72 -10.27 -8.13
C TRP A 64 12.62 -8.78 -7.81
N THR A 65 13.74 -8.09 -7.62
CA THR A 65 13.78 -6.64 -7.45
C THR A 65 13.22 -5.93 -8.68
N ILE A 66 13.61 -6.37 -9.88
CA ILE A 66 13.12 -5.78 -11.14
C ILE A 66 11.60 -5.98 -11.23
N ILE A 67 11.14 -7.22 -11.05
CA ILE A 67 9.72 -7.56 -11.14
C ILE A 67 8.91 -6.73 -10.15
N THR A 68 9.24 -6.80 -8.86
CA THR A 68 8.45 -6.17 -7.81
C THR A 68 8.49 -4.64 -7.89
N SER A 69 9.65 -4.03 -8.14
CA SER A 69 9.77 -2.57 -8.27
C SER A 69 9.01 -2.04 -9.49
N VAL A 70 9.07 -2.73 -10.63
CA VAL A 70 8.35 -2.35 -11.85
C VAL A 70 6.84 -2.57 -11.68
N THR A 71 6.40 -3.69 -11.10
CA THR A 71 4.97 -3.94 -10.85
C THR A 71 4.38 -2.89 -9.91
N TYR A 72 5.06 -2.56 -8.81
CA TYR A 72 4.62 -1.48 -7.91
C TYR A 72 4.57 -0.12 -8.61
N ALA A 73 5.57 0.20 -9.43
CA ALA A 73 5.59 1.45 -10.19
C ALA A 73 4.44 1.53 -11.19
N ALA A 74 4.13 0.43 -11.88
CA ALA A 74 3.02 0.34 -12.82
C ALA A 74 1.66 0.49 -12.12
N ILE A 75 1.48 -0.12 -10.94
CA ILE A 75 0.28 0.04 -10.12
C ILE A 75 0.14 1.49 -9.63
N ALA A 76 1.22 2.10 -9.14
CA ALA A 76 1.20 3.50 -8.74
C ALA A 76 0.89 4.45 -9.92
N LEU A 77 1.36 4.10 -11.13
CA LEU A 77 1.06 4.84 -12.34
C LEU A 77 -0.42 4.73 -12.70
N SER A 78 -0.99 3.52 -12.65
CA SER A 78 -2.41 3.31 -12.95
C SER A 78 -3.31 4.12 -12.02
N TYR A 79 -2.99 4.20 -10.72
CA TYR A 79 -3.74 5.03 -9.78
C TYR A 79 -3.73 6.51 -10.08
N THR A 80 -2.67 7.02 -10.71
CA THR A 80 -2.65 8.44 -11.12
C THR A 80 -3.81 8.73 -12.08
N PHE A 81 -4.14 7.77 -12.94
CA PHE A 81 -5.23 7.90 -13.89
C PHE A 81 -6.57 7.48 -13.28
N LEU A 82 -6.62 6.34 -12.58
CA LEU A 82 -7.86 5.79 -12.01
C LEU A 82 -8.44 6.67 -10.90
N LEU A 83 -7.60 7.31 -10.10
CA LEU A 83 -8.06 8.19 -9.03
C LEU A 83 -8.28 9.62 -9.53
N LYS A 84 -8.04 9.92 -10.82
CA LYS A 84 -8.31 11.25 -11.38
C LYS A 84 -9.80 11.55 -11.29
N GLY A 85 -10.17 12.72 -10.74
CA GLY A 85 -11.58 13.09 -10.53
C GLY A 85 -12.28 12.43 -9.34
N ALA A 86 -11.80 11.30 -8.80
CA ALA A 86 -12.37 10.68 -7.60
C ALA A 86 -12.28 11.59 -6.36
N LYS A 87 -13.24 11.51 -5.42
CA LYS A 87 -13.15 12.25 -4.16
C LYS A 87 -12.10 11.59 -3.24
N PRO A 88 -11.13 12.32 -2.67
CA PRO A 88 -10.23 11.74 -1.67
C PRO A 88 -11.00 11.36 -0.41
N SER A 89 -10.98 10.08 -0.05
CA SER A 89 -11.62 9.52 1.15
C SER A 89 -11.05 8.13 1.47
N LEU A 90 -11.25 7.66 2.70
CA LEU A 90 -10.94 6.27 3.10
C LEU A 90 -11.74 5.28 2.25
N SER A 91 -12.99 5.59 1.94
CA SER A 91 -13.85 4.78 1.06
C SER A 91 -13.35 4.70 -0.39
N THR A 92 -12.49 5.61 -0.82
CA THR A 92 -11.83 5.56 -2.13
C THR A 92 -10.49 4.83 -2.02
N TYR A 93 -9.71 5.12 -0.99
CA TYR A 93 -8.35 4.61 -0.86
C TYR A 93 -8.27 3.15 -0.43
N ILE A 94 -9.13 2.69 0.49
CA ILE A 94 -9.08 1.29 0.95
C ILE A 94 -9.40 0.32 -0.20
N PRO A 95 -10.51 0.46 -0.96
CA PRO A 95 -10.78 -0.43 -2.09
C PRO A 95 -9.72 -0.34 -3.17
N ALA A 96 -9.18 0.87 -3.44
CA ALA A 96 -8.08 1.03 -4.37
C ALA A 96 -6.86 0.22 -3.91
N GLY A 97 -6.44 0.36 -2.64
CA GLY A 97 -5.33 -0.39 -2.06
C GLY A 97 -5.51 -1.91 -2.13
N ILE A 98 -6.71 -2.40 -1.82
CA ILE A 98 -7.06 -3.82 -1.95
C ILE A 98 -6.89 -4.29 -3.40
N ALA A 99 -7.43 -3.55 -4.36
CA ALA A 99 -7.28 -3.88 -5.78
C ALA A 99 -5.81 -3.90 -6.21
N GLY A 100 -4.99 -3.01 -5.65
CA GLY A 100 -3.55 -2.95 -5.91
C GLY A 100 -2.80 -4.13 -5.36
N VAL A 101 -3.12 -4.55 -4.13
CA VAL A 101 -2.56 -5.76 -3.52
C VAL A 101 -2.91 -6.98 -4.35
N ILE A 102 -4.18 -7.15 -4.75
CA ILE A 102 -4.61 -8.27 -5.59
C ILE A 102 -3.85 -8.27 -6.91
N ALA A 103 -3.73 -7.12 -7.58
CA ALA A 103 -3.00 -6.99 -8.83
C ALA A 103 -1.51 -7.31 -8.66
N PHE A 104 -0.87 -6.75 -7.64
CA PHE A 104 0.53 -6.98 -7.32
C PHE A 104 0.79 -8.47 -7.08
N ASP A 105 0.06 -9.06 -6.14
CA ASP A 105 0.23 -10.45 -5.73
C ASP A 105 -0.09 -11.44 -6.84
N THR A 106 -1.08 -11.16 -7.68
CA THR A 106 -1.39 -11.99 -8.86
C THR A 106 -0.22 -12.00 -9.83
N ILE A 107 0.35 -10.83 -10.11
CA ILE A 107 1.48 -10.69 -11.02
C ILE A 107 2.72 -11.35 -10.42
N THR A 108 3.13 -10.93 -9.23
CA THR A 108 4.39 -11.38 -8.64
C THR A 108 4.34 -12.81 -8.15
N GLY A 109 3.20 -13.30 -7.68
CA GLY A 109 3.06 -14.68 -7.20
C GLY A 109 2.73 -15.64 -8.34
N PRO A 110 1.44 -15.92 -8.61
CA PRO A 110 1.03 -16.93 -9.59
C PRO A 110 1.66 -16.77 -10.98
N LEU A 111 1.66 -15.57 -11.56
CA LEU A 111 2.14 -15.38 -12.93
C LEU A 111 3.65 -15.52 -13.02
N MET A 112 4.42 -14.78 -12.21
CA MET A 112 5.88 -14.81 -12.29
C MET A 112 6.46 -16.12 -11.77
N SER A 113 5.90 -16.76 -10.74
CA SER A 113 6.39 -18.07 -10.28
C SER A 113 6.18 -19.17 -11.33
N THR A 114 5.04 -19.13 -12.03
CA THR A 114 4.78 -20.07 -13.13
C THR A 114 5.72 -19.80 -14.31
N PHE A 115 5.91 -18.53 -14.67
CA PHE A 115 6.70 -18.15 -15.83
C PHE A 115 8.21 -18.37 -15.64
N LEU A 116 8.75 -18.04 -14.46
CA LEU A 116 10.20 -18.04 -14.21
C LEU A 116 10.71 -19.36 -13.61
N PHE A 117 9.87 -20.05 -12.84
CA PHE A 117 10.27 -21.24 -12.10
C PHE A 117 9.49 -22.49 -12.52
N SER A 118 8.64 -22.38 -13.55
CA SER A 118 7.81 -23.49 -14.05
C SER A 118 6.94 -24.14 -12.97
N GLN A 119 6.59 -23.38 -11.92
CA GLN A 119 5.71 -23.87 -10.85
C GLN A 119 4.29 -24.05 -11.40
N PRO A 120 3.58 -25.16 -11.09
CA PRO A 120 2.20 -25.33 -11.51
C PRO A 120 1.31 -24.18 -11.05
N LEU A 121 0.56 -23.56 -11.97
CA LEU A 121 -0.24 -22.36 -11.70
C LEU A 121 -1.19 -22.55 -10.49
N TRP A 122 -1.88 -23.69 -10.43
CA TRP A 122 -2.82 -23.99 -9.36
C TRP A 122 -2.14 -24.05 -7.98
N LEU A 123 -0.90 -24.52 -7.91
CA LEU A 123 -0.13 -24.59 -6.67
C LEU A 123 0.32 -23.19 -6.23
N SER A 124 0.77 -22.37 -7.17
CA SER A 124 1.12 -20.96 -6.92
C SER A 124 -0.10 -20.17 -6.43
N VAL A 125 -1.27 -20.37 -7.04
CA VAL A 125 -2.53 -19.73 -6.60
C VAL A 125 -2.91 -20.17 -5.19
N LEU A 126 -2.83 -21.48 -4.88
CA LEU A 126 -3.18 -21.99 -3.56
C LEU A 126 -2.32 -21.38 -2.45
N GLY A 127 -1.00 -21.28 -2.66
CA GLY A 127 -0.08 -20.63 -1.73
C GLY A 127 -0.28 -19.11 -1.62
N GLN A 128 -0.77 -18.48 -2.70
CA GLN A 128 -0.96 -17.04 -2.76
C GLN A 128 -2.15 -16.54 -1.93
N VAL A 129 -3.25 -17.31 -1.82
CA VAL A 129 -4.46 -16.88 -1.10
C VAL A 129 -4.19 -16.40 0.33
N PRO A 130 -3.57 -17.19 1.23
CA PRO A 130 -3.31 -16.73 2.60
C PRO A 130 -2.35 -15.55 2.64
N PHE A 131 -1.36 -15.50 1.75
CA PHE A 131 -0.42 -14.38 1.64
C PHE A 131 -1.14 -13.08 1.26
N THR A 132 -2.02 -13.13 0.26
CA THR A 132 -2.77 -11.97 -0.20
C THR A 132 -3.74 -11.44 0.85
N LEU A 133 -4.37 -12.31 1.63
CA LEU A 133 -5.22 -11.87 2.75
C LEU A 133 -4.41 -11.06 3.78
N MET A 134 -3.21 -11.53 4.14
CA MET A 134 -2.33 -10.81 5.06
C MET A 134 -1.86 -9.48 4.47
N HIS A 135 -1.56 -9.45 3.18
CA HIS A 135 -1.12 -8.27 2.47
C HIS A 135 -2.25 -7.23 2.36
N ILE A 136 -3.51 -7.66 2.16
CA ILE A 136 -4.70 -6.81 2.20
C ILE A 136 -4.88 -6.16 3.57
N VAL A 137 -4.74 -6.94 4.65
CA VAL A 137 -4.85 -6.42 6.03
C VAL A 137 -3.76 -5.37 6.29
N SER A 138 -2.51 -5.67 5.95
CA SER A 138 -1.39 -4.75 6.14
C SER A 138 -1.54 -3.46 5.32
N ALA A 139 -1.96 -3.57 4.05
CA ALA A 139 -2.19 -2.40 3.20
C ALA A 139 -3.33 -1.54 3.72
N SER A 140 -4.44 -2.16 4.14
CA SER A 140 -5.60 -1.44 4.70
C SER A 140 -5.23 -0.72 6.00
N PHE A 141 -4.49 -1.38 6.88
CA PHE A 141 -3.97 -0.78 8.10
C PHE A 141 -3.05 0.42 7.79
N SER A 142 -2.13 0.25 6.85
CA SER A 142 -1.21 1.31 6.43
C SER A 142 -1.94 2.49 5.81
N ILE A 143 -3.00 2.25 5.04
CA ILE A 143 -3.86 3.30 4.48
C ILE A 143 -4.54 4.09 5.60
N LEU A 144 -5.18 3.40 6.54
CA LEU A 144 -5.85 4.03 7.67
C LEU A 144 -4.89 4.87 8.52
N LEU A 145 -3.67 4.38 8.74
CA LEU A 145 -2.69 5.04 9.59
C LEU A 145 -2.00 6.23 8.89
N ILE A 146 -1.63 6.07 7.62
CA ILE A 146 -0.71 7.01 6.94
C ILE A 146 -1.47 8.07 6.15
N THR A 147 -2.52 7.70 5.42
CA THR A 147 -3.18 8.61 4.47
C THR A 147 -3.78 9.87 5.11
N PRO A 148 -4.31 9.86 6.36
CA PRO A 148 -4.75 11.09 7.02
C PRO A 148 -3.66 12.17 7.08
N PHE A 149 -2.40 11.80 7.32
CA PHE A 149 -1.30 12.76 7.45
C PHE A 149 -0.82 13.33 6.10
N LEU A 150 -1.21 12.69 4.99
CA LEU A 150 -0.80 13.05 3.63
C LEU A 150 -1.93 13.72 2.84
N ASP A 151 -3.18 13.46 3.22
CA ASP A 151 -4.39 13.94 2.57
C ASP A 151 -5.32 14.63 3.59
N LYS A 152 -5.50 15.95 3.45
CA LYS A 152 -6.32 16.75 4.38
C LYS A 152 -7.79 16.30 4.43
N ALA A 153 -8.37 15.90 3.29
CA ALA A 153 -9.76 15.48 3.25
C ALA A 153 -9.96 14.16 4.01
N VAL A 154 -8.97 13.27 3.89
CA VAL A 154 -8.93 12.02 4.66
C VAL A 154 -8.68 12.29 6.16
N MET A 155 -7.87 13.29 6.51
CA MET A 155 -7.70 13.70 7.92
C MET A 155 -9.01 14.18 8.55
N GLU A 156 -9.75 15.01 7.83
CA GLU A 156 -11.05 15.53 8.28
C GLU A 156 -12.06 14.38 8.46
N GLU A 157 -12.12 13.44 7.50
CA GLU A 157 -12.94 12.23 7.59
C GLU A 157 -12.56 11.37 8.81
N ALA A 158 -11.28 11.05 8.97
CA ALA A 158 -10.78 10.22 10.07
C ALA A 158 -11.06 10.86 11.44
N SER A 159 -10.86 12.18 11.56
CA SER A 159 -11.15 12.92 12.79
C SER A 159 -12.64 12.90 13.15
N GLY A 160 -13.51 12.99 12.14
CA GLY A 160 -14.96 12.86 12.31
C GLY A 160 -15.36 11.47 12.82
N LEU A 161 -14.80 10.41 12.23
CA LEU A 161 -15.04 9.02 12.66
C LEU A 161 -14.59 8.78 14.10
N ILE A 162 -13.41 9.27 14.49
CA ILE A 162 -12.89 9.16 15.86
C ILE A 162 -13.81 9.89 16.84
N SER A 163 -14.23 11.11 16.49
CA SER A 163 -15.11 11.92 17.35
C SER A 163 -16.48 11.23 17.57
N ALA A 164 -17.05 10.66 16.52
CA ALA A 164 -18.29 9.88 16.60
C ALA A 164 -18.12 8.63 17.49
N ALA A 165 -17.02 7.89 17.35
CA ALA A 165 -16.73 6.73 18.17
C ALA A 165 -16.58 7.08 19.65
N ILE A 166 -15.86 8.17 19.96
CA ILE A 166 -15.73 8.68 21.34
C ILE A 166 -17.09 9.08 21.92
N SER A 167 -17.93 9.77 21.14
CA SER A 167 -19.28 10.15 21.57
C SER A 167 -20.13 8.92 21.89
N HIS A 168 -20.08 7.89 21.03
CA HIS A 168 -20.82 6.64 21.23
C HIS A 168 -20.37 5.89 22.49
N MET A 169 -19.05 5.80 22.73
CA MET A 169 -18.51 5.17 23.94
C MET A 169 -18.87 5.92 25.22
N LYS A 170 -18.96 7.26 25.17
CA LYS A 170 -19.40 8.07 26.32
C LYS A 170 -20.89 7.90 26.61
N GLY A 171 -21.74 7.78 25.60
CA GLY A 171 -23.17 7.49 25.77
C GLY A 171 -23.41 6.17 26.51
N TRP A 172 -22.67 5.13 26.13
CA TRP A 172 -22.73 3.81 26.79
C TRP A 172 -22.35 3.83 28.28
N ARG A 173 -21.48 4.78 28.69
CA ARG A 173 -21.05 4.94 30.08
C ARG A 173 -22.05 5.67 30.98
N ILE A 174 -23.09 6.28 30.42
CA ILE A 174 -24.12 7.01 31.18
C ILE A 174 -25.34 6.11 31.43
N GLU A 175 -25.51 5.06 30.62
CA GLU A 175 -26.63 4.09 30.71
C GLU A 175 -26.26 2.80 31.48
N ALA A 176 -25.01 2.65 31.95
CA ALA A 176 -24.51 1.51 32.71
C ALA A 176 -24.15 1.89 34.15
#